data_AF-A0A2J7PFC6-F1
#
_entry.id   AF-A0A2J7PFC6-F1
#
_cell.length_a   1.000
_cell.length_b   1.000
_cell.length_c   1.000
_cell.angle_alpha   90.00
_cell.angle_beta   90.00
_cell.angle_gamma   90.00
#
_symmetry.space_group_name_H-M   'P 1'
#
loop_
_entity.id
_entity.type
_entity.pdbx_description
1 polymer ?
#
loop_
_entity_poly.entity_id
_entity_poly.type
_entity_poly.pdbx_seq_one_letter_code
_entity_poly.pdbx_strand_id
1 'polypeptide(L)'
;MLAAVCDNIKSAICMFDGELKDSSEVLDAFGKKKKSKASSRGNNTGEVKTLNVSLYIPCDTRTEKASEMQIIECSGEMKFFGSLASRVFLHQKATVQEAERAVKQDIVRSLASRLELHWDSLIEEENGSPEEHLTLHEPPRRVLVSLPGSRVTLSDYLFPGEGPSEALISLQELLDVEVEESDVQKDLEVQADPADFYALDPQLEGDASEDILPVTVNTHNILFIGLAIAALILAVSVASQLTSFIDKTE
;
A
#
# COMPACT_ATOMS: atom_id res chain seq x y z
N MET A 1 -12.05 -11.91 13.05
CA MET A 1 -11.97 -10.70 12.20
C MET A 1 -11.70 -11.02 10.74
N LEU A 2 -10.56 -11.64 10.38
CA LEU A 2 -10.28 -12.01 8.98
C LEU A 2 -11.38 -12.86 8.34
N ALA A 3 -12.00 -13.78 9.10
CA ALA A 3 -13.16 -14.55 8.64
C ALA A 3 -14.33 -13.65 8.18
N ALA A 4 -14.67 -12.61 8.94
CA ALA A 4 -15.74 -11.68 8.59
C ALA A 4 -15.40 -10.85 7.33
N VAL A 5 -14.14 -10.37 7.23
CA VAL A 5 -13.66 -9.67 6.02
C VAL A 5 -13.70 -10.59 4.80
N CYS A 6 -13.26 -11.84 4.94
CA CYS A 6 -13.34 -12.86 3.90
C CYS A 6 -14.79 -13.11 3.47
N ASP A 7 -15.73 -13.18 4.41
CA ASP A 7 -17.13 -13.41 4.10
C ASP A 7 -17.76 -12.21 3.39
N ASN A 8 -17.39 -10.99 3.77
CA ASN A 8 -17.76 -9.76 3.05
C ASN A 8 -17.21 -9.74 1.61
N ILE A 9 -15.95 -10.13 1.40
CA ILE A 9 -15.35 -10.21 0.05
C ILE A 9 -16.03 -11.30 -0.78
N LYS A 10 -16.37 -12.44 -0.18
CA LYS A 10 -17.06 -13.53 -0.87
C LYS A 10 -18.47 -13.13 -1.30
N SER A 11 -19.21 -12.40 -0.45
CA SER A 11 -20.56 -11.90 -0.75
C SER A 11 -20.58 -10.67 -1.66
N ALA A 12 -19.43 -10.05 -1.91
CA ALA A 12 -19.31 -8.85 -2.72
C ALA A 12 -19.79 -9.05 -4.16
N ILE A 13 -20.34 -8.01 -4.78
CA ILE A 13 -20.79 -7.99 -6.16
C ILE A 13 -19.68 -7.42 -7.05
N CYS A 14 -19.35 -8.13 -8.13
CA CYS A 14 -18.36 -7.69 -9.13
C CYS A 14 -19.04 -7.01 -10.31
N MET A 15 -18.53 -5.84 -10.72
CA MET A 15 -18.86 -5.19 -11.99
C MET A 15 -17.64 -5.17 -12.90
N PHE A 16 -17.84 -5.50 -14.17
CA PHE A 16 -16.79 -5.57 -15.18
C PHE A 16 -16.94 -4.39 -16.15
N ASP A 17 -15.93 -3.52 -16.21
CA ASP A 17 -15.96 -2.24 -16.92
C ASP A 17 -17.21 -1.39 -16.59
N GLY A 18 -17.65 -1.44 -15.33
CA GLY A 18 -18.82 -0.71 -14.85
C GLY A 18 -20.17 -1.29 -15.27
N GLU A 19 -20.22 -2.51 -15.83
CA GLU A 19 -21.45 -3.22 -16.16
C GLU A 19 -21.57 -4.54 -15.35
N LEU A 20 -22.78 -4.87 -14.89
CA LEU A 20 -23.06 -6.20 -14.32
C LEU A 20 -23.23 -7.20 -15.46
N LYS A 21 -22.54 -8.34 -15.37
CA LYS A 21 -22.49 -9.35 -16.42
C LYS A 21 -23.07 -10.68 -15.95
N ASP A 22 -23.57 -11.47 -16.89
CA ASP A 22 -24.04 -12.83 -16.59
C ASP A 22 -22.85 -13.74 -16.26
N SER A 23 -22.97 -14.53 -15.21
CA SER A 23 -21.89 -15.38 -14.71
C SER A 23 -21.36 -16.37 -15.76
N SER A 24 -22.21 -16.81 -16.71
CA SER A 24 -21.85 -17.77 -17.76
C SER A 24 -21.22 -17.12 -19.00
N GLU A 25 -21.25 -15.79 -19.12
CA GLU A 25 -20.69 -15.09 -20.26
C GLU A 25 -19.16 -15.23 -20.31
N VAL A 26 -18.62 -15.45 -21.50
CA VAL A 26 -17.18 -15.55 -21.72
C VAL A 26 -16.56 -14.16 -21.81
N LEU A 27 -15.45 -13.95 -21.10
CA LEU A 27 -14.79 -12.64 -21.03
C LEU A 27 -14.42 -12.08 -22.40
N ASP A 28 -14.08 -12.91 -23.38
CA ASP A 28 -13.72 -12.51 -24.74
C ASP A 28 -14.86 -11.81 -25.51
N ALA A 29 -16.12 -12.00 -25.11
CA ALA A 29 -17.26 -11.32 -25.70
C ALA A 29 -17.28 -9.80 -25.40
N PHE A 30 -16.65 -9.37 -24.31
CA PHE A 30 -16.61 -7.96 -23.93
C PHE A 30 -15.84 -7.08 -24.94
N GLY A 31 -16.23 -5.82 -25.14
CA GLY A 31 -15.52 -4.91 -26.06
C GLY A 31 -15.87 -5.02 -27.55
N LYS A 32 -16.77 -5.92 -27.98
CA LYS A 32 -17.33 -5.91 -29.36
C LYS A 32 -18.40 -4.83 -29.57
N LYS A 33 -18.18 -3.59 -29.12
CA LYS A 33 -19.00 -2.43 -29.52
C LYS A 33 -18.46 -1.88 -30.87
N LYS A 34 -19.16 -2.25 -31.95
CA LYS A 34 -19.17 -1.71 -33.33
C LYS A 34 -18.08 -0.65 -33.68
N LYS A 35 -16.89 -1.08 -34.12
CA LYS A 35 -15.99 -0.23 -34.92
C LYS A 35 -16.33 -0.36 -36.41
N SER A 36 -16.65 0.78 -37.02
CA SER A 36 -16.86 0.96 -38.45
C SER A 36 -15.65 0.52 -39.28
N LYS A 37 -15.95 -0.06 -40.43
CA LYS A 37 -15.06 -0.58 -41.46
C LYS A 37 -14.04 0.48 -41.93
N ALA A 38 -12.79 0.39 -41.48
CA ALA A 38 -11.64 1.01 -42.14
C ALA A 38 -10.38 0.19 -41.86
N SER A 39 -9.60 0.01 -42.91
CA SER A 39 -8.46 -0.89 -43.08
C SER A 39 -7.26 -0.60 -42.17
N SER A 40 -6.66 -1.65 -41.62
CA SER A 40 -5.21 -1.76 -41.48
C SER A 40 -4.84 -3.21 -41.17
N ARG A 41 -4.01 -3.78 -42.04
CA ARG A 41 -3.46 -5.14 -42.00
C ARG A 41 -2.16 -5.03 -41.21
N GLY A 42 -2.23 -5.24 -39.90
CA GLY A 42 -1.11 -5.23 -38.96
C GLY A 42 -1.02 -6.54 -38.19
N ASN A 43 0.20 -7.00 -37.94
CA ASN A 43 0.54 -8.32 -37.38
C ASN A 43 -0.29 -8.73 -36.15
N ASN A 44 -0.65 -10.01 -36.12
CA ASN A 44 -1.44 -10.67 -35.09
C ASN A 44 -0.59 -10.96 -33.83
N THR A 45 0.00 -9.93 -33.22
CA THR A 45 0.49 -10.02 -31.84
C THR A 45 -0.73 -9.87 -30.93
N GLY A 46 -1.25 -10.98 -30.41
CA GLY A 46 -2.53 -11.04 -29.71
C GLY A 46 -2.66 -9.97 -28.64
N GLU A 47 -3.55 -9.00 -28.87
CA GLU A 47 -3.83 -7.87 -27.98
C GLU A 47 -4.22 -8.38 -26.58
N VAL A 48 -3.55 -7.90 -25.53
CA VAL A 48 -3.95 -8.22 -24.15
C VAL A 48 -5.19 -7.42 -23.84
N LYS A 49 -6.28 -8.12 -23.61
CA LYS A 49 -7.52 -7.50 -23.18
C LYS A 49 -7.52 -7.36 -21.66
N THR A 50 -7.45 -6.13 -21.19
CA THR A 50 -7.61 -5.78 -19.77
C THR A 50 -9.04 -5.40 -19.50
N LEU A 51 -9.60 -5.91 -18.41
CA LEU A 51 -10.92 -5.55 -17.90
C LEU A 51 -10.76 -4.98 -16.50
N ASN A 52 -11.44 -3.87 -16.21
CA ASN A 52 -11.46 -3.32 -14.86
C ASN A 52 -12.59 -3.98 -14.08
N VAL A 53 -12.27 -4.47 -12.88
CA VAL A 53 -13.26 -5.08 -11.99
C VAL A 53 -13.44 -4.21 -10.76
N SER A 54 -14.65 -3.75 -10.51
CA SER A 54 -15.02 -3.04 -9.29
C SER A 54 -15.77 -4.01 -8.38
N LEU A 55 -15.38 -4.04 -7.11
CA LEU A 55 -15.94 -4.92 -6.09
C LEU A 55 -16.77 -4.09 -5.11
N TYR A 56 -18.03 -4.46 -4.90
CA TYR A 56 -18.97 -3.75 -4.02
C TYR A 56 -19.46 -4.68 -2.92
N ILE A 57 -19.24 -4.32 -1.67
CA ILE A 57 -19.78 -5.07 -0.53
C ILE A 57 -21.24 -4.63 -0.33
N PRO A 58 -22.23 -5.56 -0.36
CA PRO A 58 -23.60 -5.23 -0.05
C PRO A 58 -23.70 -4.59 1.33
N CYS A 59 -24.21 -3.37 1.38
CA CYS A 59 -24.59 -2.74 2.63
C CYS A 59 -26.06 -3.07 2.86
N ASP A 60 -26.35 -3.87 3.89
CA ASP A 60 -27.72 -4.11 4.32
C ASP A 60 -28.26 -2.82 4.95
N THR A 61 -28.82 -1.93 4.12
CA THR A 61 -29.53 -0.74 4.59
C THR A 61 -30.91 -1.08 5.17
N ARG A 62 -31.15 -2.36 5.47
CA ARG A 62 -32.35 -2.78 6.18
C ARG A 62 -32.21 -2.14 7.54
N THR A 63 -32.93 -1.04 7.78
CA THR A 63 -33.14 -0.47 9.11
C THR A 63 -33.48 -1.62 10.04
N GLU A 64 -32.47 -2.11 10.74
CA GLU A 64 -32.69 -3.00 11.85
C GLU A 64 -33.67 -2.25 12.74
N LYS A 65 -34.75 -2.93 13.13
CA LYS A 65 -35.63 -2.36 14.14
C LYS A 65 -34.70 -1.92 15.26
N ALA A 66 -34.80 -0.67 15.71
CA ALA A 66 -33.93 -0.06 16.73
C ALA A 66 -33.90 -0.81 18.09
N SER A 67 -34.48 -2.01 18.16
CA SER A 67 -34.67 -2.88 19.30
C SER A 67 -33.58 -3.95 19.48
N GLU A 68 -32.61 -4.08 18.58
CA GLU A 68 -31.51 -5.08 18.67
C GLU A 68 -30.10 -4.46 18.77
N MET A 69 -29.99 -3.16 19.07
CA MET A 69 -28.69 -2.53 19.34
C MET A 69 -28.10 -3.06 20.65
N GLN A 70 -27.13 -3.96 20.55
CA GLN A 70 -26.36 -4.45 21.69
C GLN A 70 -25.14 -3.54 21.90
N ILE A 71 -25.06 -2.93 23.07
CA ILE A 71 -23.84 -2.26 23.53
C ILE A 71 -22.93 -3.36 24.07
N ILE A 72 -21.76 -3.52 23.44
CA ILE A 72 -20.73 -4.45 23.87
C ILE A 72 -19.59 -3.61 24.45
N GLU A 73 -19.22 -3.86 25.70
CA GLU A 73 -18.00 -3.29 26.28
C GLU A 73 -16.79 -4.00 25.65
N CYS A 74 -15.97 -3.24 24.93
CA CYS A 74 -14.75 -3.73 24.29
C CYS A 74 -13.53 -3.10 24.98
N SER A 75 -12.44 -3.87 25.12
CA SER A 75 -11.18 -3.38 25.70
C SER A 75 -10.31 -2.59 24.73
N GLY A 76 -10.72 -2.49 23.46
CA GLY A 76 -10.01 -1.80 22.40
C GLY A 76 -10.75 -1.89 21.07
N GLU A 77 -10.35 -1.05 20.13
CA GLU A 77 -10.88 -1.00 18.76
C GLU A 77 -9.70 -1.12 17.79
N MET A 78 -9.91 -1.84 16.68
CA MET A 78 -8.96 -1.86 15.56
C MET A 78 -9.68 -1.46 14.28
N LYS A 79 -9.20 -0.38 13.67
CA LYS A 79 -9.73 0.18 12.42
C LYS A 79 -8.79 -0.20 11.28
N PHE A 80 -9.38 -0.57 10.14
CA PHE A 80 -8.63 -0.82 8.91
C PHE A 80 -8.99 0.24 7.89
N PHE A 81 -7.97 0.89 7.34
CA PHE A 81 -8.12 1.89 6.29
C PHE A 81 -7.12 1.59 5.18
N GLY A 82 -7.53 1.80 3.93
CA GLY A 82 -6.65 1.66 2.79
C GLY A 82 -7.32 1.10 1.54
N SER A 83 -6.52 0.94 0.50
CA SER A 83 -6.90 0.37 -0.78
C SER A 83 -6.19 -0.96 -1.01
N LEU A 84 -6.91 -1.96 -1.48
CA LEU A 84 -6.34 -3.24 -1.92
C LEU A 84 -6.34 -3.30 -3.45
N ALA A 85 -5.22 -3.72 -4.03
CA ALA A 85 -5.12 -3.96 -5.46
C ALA A 85 -5.13 -5.45 -5.78
N SER A 86 -5.89 -5.84 -6.81
CA SER A 86 -5.91 -7.19 -7.36
C SER A 86 -5.66 -7.16 -8.86
N ARG A 87 -4.81 -8.08 -9.33
CA ARG A 87 -4.62 -8.34 -10.75
C ARG A 87 -4.56 -9.83 -10.98
N VAL A 88 -5.46 -10.32 -11.81
CA VAL A 88 -5.56 -11.74 -12.15
C VAL A 88 -5.40 -11.94 -13.66
N PHE A 89 -4.73 -13.02 -14.02
CA PHE A 89 -4.54 -13.42 -15.42
C PHE A 89 -5.34 -14.68 -15.68
N LEU A 90 -6.16 -14.66 -16.71
CA LEU A 90 -7.10 -15.72 -17.05
C LEU A 90 -6.92 -16.15 -18.50
N HIS A 91 -7.33 -17.38 -18.82
CA HIS A 91 -7.35 -17.83 -20.21
C HIS A 91 -8.46 -17.12 -20.99
N GLN A 92 -8.31 -17.03 -22.32
CA GLN A 92 -9.22 -16.28 -23.20
C GLN A 92 -10.69 -16.71 -23.10
N LYS A 93 -10.95 -17.97 -22.75
CA LYS A 93 -12.30 -18.54 -22.63
C LYS A 93 -12.85 -18.52 -21.21
N ALA A 94 -12.20 -17.83 -20.28
CA ALA A 94 -12.68 -17.73 -18.92
C ALA A 94 -14.05 -17.05 -18.91
N THR A 95 -14.89 -17.48 -17.99
CA THR A 95 -16.21 -16.93 -17.74
C THR A 95 -16.14 -15.78 -16.74
N VAL A 96 -17.19 -14.97 -16.68
CA VAL A 96 -17.38 -13.95 -15.64
C VAL A 96 -17.29 -14.57 -14.24
N GLN A 97 -17.89 -15.74 -14.04
CA GLN A 97 -17.84 -16.45 -12.75
C GLN A 97 -16.40 -16.83 -12.35
N GLU A 98 -15.60 -17.33 -13.30
CA GLU A 98 -14.21 -17.66 -13.04
C GLU A 98 -13.39 -16.42 -12.71
N ALA A 99 -13.66 -15.30 -13.38
CA ALA A 99 -12.99 -14.04 -13.11
C ALA A 99 -13.34 -13.47 -11.74
N GLU A 100 -14.62 -13.45 -11.39
CA GLU A 100 -15.09 -13.04 -10.07
C GLU A 100 -14.43 -13.86 -8.96
N ARG A 101 -14.43 -15.20 -9.13
CA ARG A 101 -13.78 -16.09 -8.17
C ARG A 101 -12.29 -15.80 -8.05
N ALA A 102 -11.60 -15.63 -9.18
CA ALA A 102 -10.16 -15.36 -9.17
C ALA A 102 -9.82 -14.04 -8.46
N VAL A 103 -10.56 -12.95 -8.75
CA VAL A 103 -10.37 -11.65 -8.09
C VAL A 103 -10.60 -11.77 -6.58
N LYS A 104 -11.72 -12.34 -6.16
CA LYS A 104 -12.04 -12.51 -4.73
C LYS A 104 -10.99 -13.36 -4.01
N GLN A 105 -10.56 -14.45 -4.63
CA GLN A 105 -9.52 -15.32 -4.06
C GLN A 105 -8.16 -14.61 -3.97
N ASP A 106 -7.79 -13.84 -4.99
CA ASP A 106 -6.54 -13.07 -5.00
C ASP A 106 -6.52 -12.03 -3.88
N ILE A 107 -7.61 -11.29 -3.67
CA ILE A 107 -7.73 -10.30 -2.58
C ILE A 107 -7.61 -11.00 -1.22
N VAL A 108 -8.38 -12.06 -0.98
CA VAL A 108 -8.35 -12.79 0.31
C VAL A 108 -6.97 -13.37 0.58
N ARG A 109 -6.37 -14.02 -0.41
CA ARG A 109 -5.02 -14.59 -0.31
C ARG A 109 -3.98 -13.51 -0.03
N SER A 110 -4.04 -12.40 -0.75
CA SER A 110 -3.09 -11.31 -0.59
C SER A 110 -3.20 -10.66 0.78
N LEU A 111 -4.41 -10.37 1.24
CA LEU A 111 -4.65 -9.82 2.57
C LEU A 111 -4.16 -10.77 3.68
N ALA A 112 -4.44 -12.07 3.55
CA ALA A 112 -3.97 -13.06 4.52
C ALA A 112 -2.43 -13.11 4.59
N SER A 113 -1.75 -13.18 3.45
CA SER A 113 -0.28 -13.18 3.40
C SER A 113 0.32 -11.92 4.04
N ARG A 114 -0.26 -10.75 3.80
CA ARG A 114 0.22 -9.49 4.39
C ARG A 114 0.07 -9.45 5.90
N LEU A 115 -1.07 -9.91 6.41
CA LEU A 115 -1.31 -9.96 7.86
C LEU A 115 -0.42 -10.99 8.55
N GLU A 116 -0.14 -12.12 7.88
CA GLU A 116 0.79 -13.14 8.37
C GLU A 116 2.22 -12.61 8.41
N LEU A 117 2.72 -12.01 7.32
CA LEU A 117 4.03 -11.36 7.27
C LEU A 117 4.17 -10.24 8.30
N HIS A 118 3.12 -9.42 8.46
CA HIS A 118 3.09 -8.37 9.48
C HIS A 118 3.19 -8.98 10.88
N TRP A 119 2.37 -9.99 11.18
CA TRP A 119 2.38 -10.67 12.47
C TRP A 119 3.75 -11.30 12.78
N ASP A 120 4.36 -11.96 11.81
CA ASP A 120 5.69 -12.56 11.94
C ASP A 120 6.81 -11.51 12.08
N SER A 121 6.56 -10.25 11.74
CA SER A 121 7.53 -9.16 11.97
C SER A 121 7.46 -8.57 13.37
N LEU A 122 6.35 -8.78 14.12
CA LEU A 122 6.11 -8.20 15.45
C LEU A 122 6.88 -8.89 16.60
N ILE A 123 8.04 -9.49 16.33
CA ILE A 123 8.71 -10.41 17.27
C ILE A 123 9.48 -9.68 18.40
N GLU A 124 9.77 -8.38 18.29
CA GLU A 124 10.52 -7.65 19.33
C GLU A 124 9.89 -6.29 19.66
N GLU A 125 9.10 -6.27 20.73
CA GLU A 125 8.78 -5.11 21.58
C GLU A 125 8.22 -3.84 20.90
N GLU A 126 7.07 -3.94 20.22
CA GLU A 126 6.16 -2.79 20.06
C GLU A 126 5.13 -2.76 21.19
N ASN A 127 5.53 -3.15 22.40
CA ASN A 127 4.80 -2.68 23.57
C ASN A 127 5.21 -1.22 23.73
N GLY A 128 4.44 -0.35 23.09
CA GLY A 128 4.50 1.08 23.32
C GLY A 128 4.58 1.37 24.82
N SER A 129 5.11 2.55 25.16
CA SER A 129 5.10 2.98 26.56
C SER A 129 3.67 2.81 27.14
N PRO A 130 3.49 2.55 28.45
CA PRO A 130 2.16 2.37 29.05
C PRO A 130 1.15 3.52 28.78
N GLU A 131 1.64 4.64 28.24
CA GLU A 131 0.92 5.87 27.88
C GLU A 131 0.46 5.88 26.41
N GLU A 132 0.95 4.95 25.59
CA GLU A 132 0.64 4.89 24.15
C GLU A 132 -0.66 4.11 23.92
N HIS A 133 -1.78 4.85 23.90
CA HIS A 133 -3.13 4.29 23.74
C HIS A 133 -3.53 3.99 22.28
N LEU A 134 -2.67 4.33 21.31
CA LEU A 134 -2.96 4.22 19.89
C LEU A 134 -1.71 3.79 19.13
N THR A 135 -1.80 2.69 18.39
CA THR A 135 -0.69 2.17 17.57
C THR A 135 -1.14 2.10 16.11
N LEU A 136 -0.32 2.66 15.22
CA LEU A 136 -0.52 2.56 13.77
C LEU A 136 0.32 1.40 13.26
N HIS A 137 -0.34 0.41 12.67
CA HIS A 137 0.34 -0.70 12.01
C HIS A 137 0.24 -0.58 10.50
N GLU A 138 1.39 -0.74 9.83
CA GLU A 138 1.51 -0.70 8.39
C GLU A 138 1.90 -2.09 7.83
N PRO A 139 0.92 -2.95 7.48
CA PRO A 139 1.23 -4.26 6.92
C PRO A 139 1.90 -4.12 5.55
N PRO A 140 2.80 -5.05 5.16
CA PRO A 140 3.55 -4.99 3.91
C PRO A 140 2.67 -4.68 2.69
N ARG A 141 3.10 -3.75 1.85
CA ARG A 141 2.37 -3.27 0.69
C ARG A 141 2.63 -4.16 -0.51
N ARG A 142 1.57 -4.52 -1.24
CA ARG A 142 1.72 -5.36 -2.44
C ARG A 142 2.33 -4.55 -3.59
N VAL A 143 3.33 -5.13 -4.24
CA VAL A 143 3.84 -4.67 -5.54
C VAL A 143 3.65 -5.74 -6.60
N LEU A 144 3.56 -5.34 -7.86
CA LEU A 144 3.51 -6.27 -8.99
C LEU A 144 4.75 -6.14 -9.85
N VAL A 145 5.49 -7.23 -10.04
CA VAL A 145 6.71 -7.25 -10.85
C VAL A 145 6.42 -7.90 -12.20
N SER A 146 6.74 -7.19 -13.28
CA SER A 146 6.56 -7.67 -14.64
C SER A 146 7.67 -8.65 -15.01
N LEU A 147 7.32 -9.79 -15.62
CA LEU A 147 8.30 -10.81 -15.99
C LEU A 147 8.79 -10.65 -17.44
N PRO A 148 10.10 -10.78 -17.72
CA PRO A 148 10.64 -10.77 -19.07
C PRO A 148 10.01 -11.87 -19.94
N GLY A 149 9.58 -11.51 -21.15
CA GLY A 149 9.00 -12.46 -22.11
C GLY A 149 7.61 -13.01 -21.73
N SER A 150 7.02 -12.55 -20.62
CA SER A 150 5.68 -12.91 -20.18
C SER A 150 4.79 -11.67 -20.05
N ARG A 151 3.49 -11.92 -20.01
CA ARG A 151 2.48 -10.87 -19.79
C ARG A 151 1.90 -10.94 -18.38
N VAL A 152 2.31 -11.94 -17.61
CA VAL A 152 1.93 -12.15 -16.21
C VAL A 152 2.87 -11.36 -15.32
N THR A 153 2.33 -10.86 -14.22
CA THR A 153 3.11 -10.23 -13.15
C THR A 153 3.16 -11.13 -11.93
N LEU A 154 4.27 -11.13 -11.21
CA LEU A 154 4.37 -11.72 -9.88
C LEU A 154 3.99 -10.69 -8.82
N SER A 155 3.54 -11.17 -7.67
CA SER A 155 3.30 -10.31 -6.51
C SER A 155 4.46 -10.48 -5.54
N ASP A 156 4.97 -9.36 -5.04
CA ASP A 156 5.84 -9.33 -3.88
C ASP A 156 5.25 -8.35 -2.85
N TYR A 157 5.77 -8.36 -1.63
CA TYR A 157 5.30 -7.53 -0.53
C TYR A 157 6.45 -6.77 0.10
N LEU A 158 6.36 -5.45 0.05
CA LEU A 158 7.37 -4.55 0.60
C LEU A 158 6.95 -4.06 1.99
N PHE A 159 7.78 -4.26 2.99
CA PHE A 159 7.63 -3.68 4.32
C PHE A 159 7.72 -2.14 4.27
N PRO A 160 7.21 -1.43 5.29
CA PRO A 160 7.40 0.01 5.41
C PRO A 160 8.88 0.38 5.33
N GLY A 161 9.21 1.37 4.49
CA GLY A 161 10.58 1.80 4.22
C GLY A 161 11.32 1.03 3.12
N GLU A 162 10.83 -0.14 2.68
CA GLU A 162 11.46 -0.90 1.60
C GLU A 162 11.19 -0.30 0.22
N GLY A 163 12.23 -0.36 -0.62
CA GLY A 163 12.21 0.09 -2.00
C GLY A 163 11.96 -1.03 -3.01
N PRO A 164 11.80 -0.71 -4.30
CA PRO A 164 11.69 -1.70 -5.37
C PRO A 164 12.87 -2.68 -5.42
N SER A 165 14.07 -2.25 -5.02
CA SER A 165 15.28 -3.08 -4.97
C SER A 165 15.11 -4.35 -4.14
N GLU A 166 14.33 -4.32 -3.07
CA GLU A 166 14.09 -5.49 -2.23
C GLU A 166 13.29 -6.56 -2.98
N ALA A 167 12.30 -6.15 -3.78
CA ALA A 167 11.56 -7.06 -4.64
C ALA A 167 12.47 -7.68 -5.73
N LEU A 168 13.43 -6.92 -6.26
CA LEU A 168 14.41 -7.44 -7.24
C LEU A 168 15.28 -8.53 -6.61
N ILE A 169 15.80 -8.29 -5.41
CA ILE A 169 16.64 -9.23 -4.67
C ILE A 169 15.83 -10.50 -4.36
N SER A 170 14.63 -10.34 -3.80
CA SER A 170 13.70 -11.43 -3.51
C SER A 170 13.44 -12.30 -4.75
N LEU A 171 13.04 -11.70 -5.88
CA LEU A 171 12.76 -12.46 -7.10
C LEU A 171 14.01 -13.16 -7.67
N GLN A 172 15.17 -12.52 -7.62
CA GLN A 172 16.42 -13.11 -8.05
C GLN A 172 16.79 -14.32 -7.18
N GLU A 173 16.69 -14.20 -5.86
CA GLU A 173 17.06 -15.27 -4.92
C GLU A 173 16.10 -16.46 -4.96
N LEU A 174 14.79 -16.20 -5.06
CA LEU A 174 13.77 -17.25 -5.02
C LEU A 174 13.56 -17.94 -6.36
N LEU A 175 13.64 -17.19 -7.47
CA LEU A 175 13.21 -17.66 -8.79
C LEU A 175 14.27 -17.55 -9.88
N ASP A 176 15.45 -16.99 -9.58
CA ASP A 176 16.54 -16.75 -10.53
C ASP A 176 16.08 -15.90 -11.74
N VAL A 177 15.22 -14.91 -11.46
CA VAL A 177 14.67 -13.99 -12.47
C VAL A 177 15.32 -12.62 -12.34
N GLU A 178 16.02 -12.22 -13.41
CA GLU A 178 16.57 -10.88 -13.56
C GLU A 178 15.49 -9.90 -14.07
N VAL A 179 15.18 -8.88 -13.27
CA VAL A 179 14.23 -7.80 -13.59
C VAL A 179 14.82 -6.44 -13.22
N GLU A 180 14.31 -5.37 -13.84
CA GLU A 180 14.75 -4.00 -13.53
C GLU A 180 13.75 -3.31 -12.60
N GLU A 181 14.19 -2.24 -11.90
CA GLU A 181 13.29 -1.48 -11.02
C GLU A 181 12.08 -0.92 -11.77
N SER A 182 12.21 -0.62 -13.06
CA SER A 182 11.11 -0.18 -13.91
C SER A 182 10.01 -1.22 -14.12
N ASP A 183 10.31 -2.50 -13.88
CA ASP A 183 9.34 -3.59 -13.98
C ASP A 183 8.45 -3.71 -12.74
N VAL A 184 8.82 -3.03 -11.64
CA VAL A 184 8.11 -3.03 -10.36
C VAL A 184 7.03 -1.94 -10.34
N GLN A 185 5.77 -2.38 -10.31
CA GLN A 185 4.61 -1.50 -10.21
C GLN A 185 4.26 -1.27 -8.74
N LYS A 186 4.60 -0.07 -8.25
CA LYS A 186 4.40 0.35 -6.86
C LYS A 186 3.15 1.21 -6.63
N ASP A 187 2.61 1.83 -7.68
CA ASP A 187 1.52 2.81 -7.57
C ASP A 187 0.11 2.16 -7.54
N LEU A 188 0.03 0.87 -7.20
CA LEU A 188 -1.23 0.12 -7.15
C LEU A 188 -1.98 0.32 -5.84
N GLU A 189 -1.23 0.44 -4.75
CA GLU A 189 -1.75 0.68 -3.40
C GLU A 189 -1.04 1.92 -2.85
N VAL A 190 -1.79 2.76 -2.13
CA VAL A 190 -1.27 3.98 -1.53
C VAL A 190 -0.52 3.63 -0.24
N GLN A 191 0.56 4.35 0.06
CA GLN A 191 1.18 4.29 1.38
C GLN A 191 0.25 4.91 2.43
N ALA A 192 0.32 4.43 3.68
CA ALA A 192 -0.44 5.05 4.75
C ALA A 192 0.08 6.48 4.98
N ASP A 193 -0.83 7.44 5.08
CA ASP A 193 -0.51 8.78 5.58
C ASP A 193 -0.94 8.84 7.04
N PRO A 194 -0.02 9.03 8.00
CA PRO A 194 -0.37 9.20 9.40
C PRO A 194 -1.40 10.31 9.63
N ALA A 195 -1.40 11.37 8.80
CA ALA A 195 -2.38 12.45 8.90
C ALA A 195 -3.82 11.98 8.66
N ASP A 196 -4.02 11.08 7.69
CA ASP A 196 -5.33 10.47 7.42
C ASP A 196 -5.81 9.63 8.62
N PHE A 197 -4.88 8.96 9.31
CA PHE A 197 -5.19 8.15 10.48
C PHE A 197 -5.64 9.01 11.68
N TYR A 198 -4.89 10.07 12.02
CA TYR A 198 -5.26 10.95 13.14
C TYR A 198 -6.54 11.76 12.87
N ALA A 199 -6.88 12.04 11.61
CA ALA A 199 -8.13 12.70 11.24
C ALA A 199 -9.39 11.82 11.49
N LEU A 200 -9.25 10.50 11.63
CA LEU A 200 -10.36 9.57 11.85
C LEU A 200 -10.86 9.54 13.30
N ASP A 201 -10.18 10.22 14.24
CA ASP A 201 -10.64 10.33 15.62
C ASP A 201 -10.59 11.79 16.13
N PRO A 202 -11.70 12.53 16.05
CA PRO A 202 -11.81 13.90 16.57
C PRO A 202 -11.63 14.02 18.09
N GLN A 203 -11.70 12.91 18.85
CA GLN A 203 -11.53 12.93 20.31
C GLN A 203 -10.05 13.05 20.72
N LEU A 204 -9.12 12.88 19.77
CA LEU A 204 -7.67 13.05 20.00
C LEU A 204 -7.24 14.52 20.13
N GLU A 205 -8.13 15.50 19.85
CA GLU A 205 -7.87 16.91 20.18
C GLU A 205 -7.93 17.19 21.70
N GLY A 206 -8.22 16.17 22.53
CA GLY A 206 -8.58 16.31 23.94
C GLY A 206 -7.71 15.59 24.96
N ASP A 207 -6.42 15.34 24.71
CA ASP A 207 -5.45 15.10 25.80
C ASP A 207 -3.99 15.38 25.40
N ALA A 208 -3.79 16.32 24.47
CA ALA A 208 -2.49 16.95 24.28
C ALA A 208 -2.22 17.90 25.47
N SER A 209 -2.02 17.34 26.66
CA SER A 209 -1.29 18.01 27.72
C SER A 209 0.13 18.27 27.22
N GLU A 210 0.32 19.50 26.73
CA GLU A 210 1.58 20.25 26.71
C GLU A 210 2.87 19.45 26.47
N ASP A 211 3.05 18.93 25.26
CA ASP A 211 4.37 18.88 24.61
C ASP A 211 4.21 18.88 23.09
N ILE A 212 3.46 19.86 22.60
CA ILE A 212 3.53 20.26 21.19
C ILE A 212 4.87 20.98 21.02
N LEU A 213 5.92 20.25 20.66
CA LEU A 213 6.98 20.89 19.88
C LEU A 213 6.36 21.30 18.54
N PRO A 214 6.34 22.59 18.18
CA PRO A 214 5.72 23.02 16.94
C PRO A 214 6.57 22.51 15.77
N VAL A 215 6.14 21.43 15.13
CA VAL A 215 6.68 20.99 13.82
C VAL A 215 6.09 21.89 12.73
N THR A 216 6.55 23.14 12.76
CA THR A 216 6.83 23.95 11.56
C THR A 216 8.21 24.60 11.74
N VAL A 217 9.17 23.83 12.22
CA VAL A 217 10.57 24.26 12.16
C VAL A 217 11.04 24.08 10.73
N ASN A 218 11.01 25.20 9.98
CA ASN A 218 11.65 25.35 8.67
C ASN A 218 12.97 24.57 8.65
N THR A 219 13.01 23.42 7.97
CA THR A 219 14.16 22.50 7.91
C THR A 219 15.41 23.24 7.41
N HIS A 220 15.21 24.24 6.55
CA HIS A 220 16.23 25.18 6.11
C HIS A 220 16.83 26.01 7.25
N ASN A 221 16.03 26.50 8.20
CA ASN A 221 16.52 27.30 9.32
C ASN A 221 17.38 26.46 10.28
N ILE A 222 17.00 25.21 10.55
CA ILE A 222 17.82 24.29 11.35
C ILE A 222 19.14 23.99 10.64
N LEU A 223 19.10 23.74 9.33
CA LEU A 223 20.30 23.54 8.50
C LEU A 223 21.22 24.78 8.48
N PHE A 224 20.66 25.99 8.36
CA PHE A 224 21.44 27.23 8.37
C PHE A 224 22.04 27.52 9.75
N ILE A 225 21.32 27.24 10.83
CA ILE A 225 21.85 27.37 12.20
C ILE A 225 22.98 26.37 12.42
N GLY A 226 22.80 25.11 12.01
CA GLY A 226 23.84 24.08 12.09
C GLY A 226 25.09 24.46 11.29
N LEU A 227 24.92 24.97 10.07
CA LEU A 227 26.00 25.45 9.21
C LEU A 227 26.74 26.65 9.84
N ALA A 228 26.01 27.59 10.44
CA ALA A 228 26.58 28.77 11.10
C ALA A 228 27.41 28.39 12.32
N ILE A 229 26.91 27.46 13.15
CA ILE A 229 27.65 26.95 14.31
C ILE A 229 28.92 26.22 13.86
N ALA A 230 28.83 25.36 12.84
CA ALA A 230 29.98 24.66 12.29
C ALA A 230 31.05 25.63 11.75
N ALA A 231 30.65 26.66 11.01
CA ALA A 231 31.56 27.69 10.50
C ALA A 231 32.26 28.46 11.63
N LEU A 232 31.55 28.75 12.72
CA LEU A 232 32.10 29.47 13.87
C LEU A 232 33.13 28.62 14.63
N ILE A 233 32.84 27.33 14.84
CA ILE A 233 33.81 26.37 15.41
C ILE A 233 35.07 26.30 14.56
N LEU A 234 34.91 26.23 13.23
CA LEU A 234 36.02 26.16 12.29
C LEU A 234 36.88 27.44 12.32
N ALA A 235 36.25 28.62 12.37
CA ALA A 235 36.95 29.89 12.48
C ALA A 235 37.76 30.00 13.79
N VAL A 236 37.18 29.59 14.92
CA VAL A 236 37.87 29.57 16.22
C VAL A 236 39.04 28.59 16.22
N SER A 237 38.87 27.41 15.60
CA SER A 237 39.94 26.43 15.45
C SER A 237 41.11 26.98 14.62
N VAL A 238 40.83 27.62 13.48
CA VAL A 238 41.85 28.24 12.61
C VAL A 238 42.55 29.40 13.32
N ALA A 239 41.80 30.26 14.01
CA ALA A 239 42.37 31.36 14.79
C ALA A 239 43.30 30.83 15.89
N SER A 240 42.88 29.78 16.61
CA SER A 240 43.69 29.16 17.68
C SER A 240 44.97 28.51 17.14
N GLN A 241 44.90 27.89 15.96
CA GLN A 241 46.08 27.35 15.29
C GLN A 241 47.02 28.45 14.80
N LEU A 242 46.48 29.56 14.28
CA LEU A 242 47.27 30.70 13.80
C LEU A 242 47.98 31.41 14.95
N THR A 243 47.31 31.61 16.09
CA THR A 243 47.96 32.16 17.30
C THR A 243 49.04 31.22 17.84
N SER A 244 48.79 29.90 17.83
CA SER A 244 49.81 28.91 18.21
C SER A 244 51.01 28.87 17.27
N PHE A 245 50.84 29.26 16.00
CA PHE A 245 51.92 29.32 15.01
C PHE A 245 52.77 30.60 15.17
N ILE A 246 52.14 31.73 15.48
CA ILE A 246 52.83 33.00 15.74
C ILE A 246 53.68 32.90 17.02
N ASP A 247 53.16 32.29 18.08
CA ASP A 247 53.85 32.10 19.36
C ASP A 247 55.07 31.14 19.27
N LYS A 248 55.21 30.40 18.17
CA LYS A 248 56.36 29.53 17.86
C LYS A 248 57.42 30.19 16.97
N THR A 249 57.18 31.42 16.52
CA THR A 249 58.08 32.16 15.59
C THR A 249 58.73 33.41 16.19
N GLU A 250 58.48 33.72 17.46
CA GLU A 250 59.39 34.51 18.33
C GLU A 250 60.38 33.62 19.08
#